data_AF-L1KWW9-F1
#
_entry.id   AF-L1KWW9-F1
#
_cell.length_a   1.000
_cell.length_b   1.000
_cell.length_c   1.000
_cell.angle_alpha   90.00
_cell.angle_beta   90.00
_cell.angle_gamma   90.00
#
_symmetry.space_group_name_H-M   'P 1'
#
loop_
_entity.id
_entity.type
_entity.pdbx_description
1 polymer ?
#
loop_
_entity_poly.entity_id
_entity_poly.type
_entity_poly.pdbx_seq_one_letter_code
_entity_poly.pdbx_strand_id
1 'polypeptide(L)'
;MSVWSGQPYPLGAAFDGTGTNFALFSEVAEGVDLVLVDDDGHHRAVPLTEVDGFVWHGHLPGIGPGQRYGYRVHGPWDPAAGHRCDPAKLLLDPYTRAVGRADRQSPFALRAPAPTAPGTPCSAWSPTPTSTGATTARRDARTPTP
;
A
#
# COMPACT_ATOMS: atom_id res chain seq x y z
N MET A 1 15.99 6.33 -17.42
CA MET A 1 15.87 4.89 -17.75
C MET A 1 14.66 4.80 -18.63
N SER A 2 14.81 4.20 -19.80
CA SER A 2 13.67 3.96 -20.69
C SER A 2 13.02 2.66 -20.23
N VAL A 3 11.78 2.74 -19.78
CA VAL A 3 10.93 1.56 -19.55
C VAL A 3 10.32 1.21 -20.89
N TRP A 4 10.45 -0.04 -21.30
CA TRP A 4 9.80 -0.54 -22.50
C TRP A 4 8.48 -1.20 -22.13
N SER A 5 7.56 -1.30 -23.10
CA SER A 5 6.23 -1.83 -22.83
C SER A 5 6.27 -3.24 -22.24
N GLY A 6 7.24 -4.06 -22.61
CA GLY A 6 7.43 -5.39 -22.02
C GLY A 6 6.31 -6.35 -22.42
N GLN A 7 6.03 -7.35 -21.58
CA GLN A 7 4.95 -8.31 -21.78
C GLN A 7 4.20 -8.56 -20.48
N PRO A 8 2.87 -8.77 -20.51
CA PRO A 8 2.09 -9.09 -19.31
C PRO A 8 2.38 -10.50 -18.76
N TYR A 9 3.04 -11.35 -19.55
CA TYR A 9 3.44 -12.69 -19.15
C TYR A 9 4.92 -12.94 -19.47
N PRO A 10 5.65 -13.70 -18.64
CA PRO A 10 5.25 -14.34 -17.38
C PRO A 10 5.07 -13.37 -16.20
N LEU A 11 4.21 -13.74 -15.25
CA LEU A 11 4.04 -12.99 -13.99
C LEU A 11 5.33 -13.02 -13.16
N GLY A 12 5.58 -11.91 -12.46
CA GLY A 12 6.77 -11.67 -11.65
C GLY A 12 7.93 -11.07 -12.46
N ALA A 13 9.14 -11.25 -11.96
CA ALA A 13 10.37 -10.84 -12.64
C ALA A 13 10.96 -11.97 -13.49
N ALA A 14 11.04 -11.75 -14.80
CA ALA A 14 11.64 -12.67 -15.76
C ALA A 14 12.78 -12.01 -16.53
N PHE A 15 13.98 -12.53 -16.32
CA PHE A 15 15.18 -12.09 -17.03
C PHE A 15 15.28 -12.75 -18.41
N ASP A 16 15.50 -11.96 -19.46
CA ASP A 16 15.57 -12.41 -20.86
C ASP A 16 17.00 -12.46 -21.44
N GLY A 17 18.01 -12.10 -20.64
CA GLY A 17 19.41 -12.00 -21.07
C GLY A 17 19.88 -10.57 -21.34
N THR A 18 18.96 -9.66 -21.70
CA THR A 18 19.25 -8.25 -22.01
C THR A 18 18.64 -7.28 -21.01
N GLY A 19 17.60 -7.72 -20.31
CA GLY A 19 16.88 -6.99 -19.30
C GLY A 19 15.94 -7.90 -18.51
N THR A 20 15.16 -7.30 -17.63
CA THR A 20 14.16 -8.01 -16.85
C THR A 20 12.79 -7.46 -17.19
N ASN A 21 11.87 -8.36 -17.57
CA ASN A 21 10.46 -8.08 -17.67
C ASN A 21 9.82 -8.24 -16.29
N PHE A 22 9.07 -7.22 -15.87
CA PHE A 22 8.33 -7.21 -14.62
C PHE A 22 6.84 -7.22 -14.97
N ALA A 23 6.08 -8.11 -14.32
CA ALA A 23 4.63 -8.17 -14.45
C ALA A 23 3.97 -8.42 -13.09
N LEU A 24 3.08 -7.51 -12.68
CA LEU A 24 2.35 -7.55 -11.41
C LEU A 24 0.85 -7.46 -11.67
N PHE A 25 0.11 -8.45 -11.16
CA PHE A 25 -1.35 -8.40 -11.18
C PHE A 25 -1.89 -7.54 -10.04
N SER A 26 -2.72 -6.53 -10.36
CA SER A 26 -3.47 -5.74 -9.39
C SER A 26 -4.74 -5.15 -9.98
N GLU A 27 -5.89 -5.59 -9.46
CA GLU A 27 -7.24 -5.15 -9.91
C GLU A 27 -7.63 -3.76 -9.37
N VAL A 28 -7.14 -3.39 -8.19
CA VAL A 28 -7.55 -2.16 -7.48
C VAL A 28 -6.52 -1.03 -7.63
N ALA A 29 -5.31 -1.34 -8.09
CA ALA A 29 -4.27 -0.33 -8.26
C ALA A 29 -4.65 0.71 -9.32
N GLU A 30 -4.49 1.99 -8.99
CA GLU A 30 -4.54 3.09 -9.95
C GLU A 30 -3.18 3.33 -10.61
N GLY A 31 -2.10 2.84 -9.98
CA GLY A 31 -0.74 2.93 -10.49
C GLY A 31 0.22 2.02 -9.73
N VAL A 32 1.29 1.59 -10.39
CA VAL A 32 2.32 0.74 -9.77
C VAL A 32 3.69 1.30 -10.09
N ASP A 33 4.48 1.58 -9.05
CA ASP A 33 5.90 1.91 -9.19
C ASP A 33 6.77 0.71 -8.79
N LEU A 34 7.64 0.29 -9.71
CA LEU A 34 8.73 -0.62 -9.42
C LEU A 34 9.87 0.15 -8.75
N VAL A 35 10.18 -0.18 -7.50
CA VAL A 35 11.31 0.40 -6.77
C VAL A 35 12.49 -0.56 -6.83
N LEU A 36 13.52 -0.18 -7.57
CA LEU A 36 14.81 -0.86 -7.60
C LEU A 36 15.65 -0.41 -6.40
N VAL A 37 16.32 -1.34 -5.75
CA VAL A 37 17.18 -1.08 -4.60
C VAL A 37 18.59 -1.54 -4.93
N ASP A 38 19.54 -0.63 -4.80
CA ASP A 38 20.95 -0.87 -5.04
C ASP A 38 21.67 -1.30 -3.75
N ASP A 39 22.90 -1.80 -3.90
CA ASP A 39 23.71 -2.26 -2.76
C ASP A 39 24.10 -1.16 -1.79
N ASP A 40 24.26 0.06 -2.30
CA ASP A 40 24.56 1.26 -1.53
C ASP A 40 23.35 1.80 -0.74
N GLY A 41 22.19 1.12 -0.82
CA GLY A 41 20.95 1.56 -0.18
C GLY A 41 20.24 2.68 -0.92
N HIS A 42 20.65 2.99 -2.15
CA HIS A 42 19.89 3.86 -3.04
C HIS A 42 18.65 3.13 -3.56
N HIS A 43 17.54 3.87 -3.69
CA HIS A 43 16.29 3.35 -4.22
C HIS A 43 15.83 4.22 -5.37
N ARG A 44 15.42 3.58 -6.46
CA ARG A 44 14.87 4.25 -7.64
C ARG A 44 13.48 3.74 -7.93
N ALA A 45 12.49 4.63 -7.87
CA ALA A 45 11.15 4.33 -8.34
C ALA A 45 11.06 4.48 -9.87
N VAL A 46 10.42 3.50 -10.50
CA VAL A 46 10.20 3.40 -11.93
C VAL A 46 8.71 3.12 -12.14
N PRO A 47 7.93 4.08 -12.67
CA PRO A 47 6.50 3.87 -12.89
C PRO A 47 6.28 2.85 -14.01
N LEU A 48 5.40 1.87 -13.76
CA LEU A 48 4.88 0.97 -14.78
C LEU A 48 3.64 1.61 -15.39
N THR A 49 3.73 2.03 -16.65
CA THR A 49 2.65 2.70 -17.36
C THR A 49 1.77 1.75 -18.16
N GLU A 50 2.30 0.57 -18.52
CA GLU A 50 1.57 -0.41 -19.31
C GLU A 50 0.72 -1.32 -18.41
N VAL A 51 -0.54 -1.48 -18.80
CA VAL A 51 -1.50 -2.32 -18.09
C VAL A 51 -2.35 -3.10 -19.09
N ASP A 52 -2.34 -4.43 -18.97
CA ASP A 52 -3.14 -5.34 -19.78
C ASP A 52 -3.94 -6.26 -18.85
N GLY A 53 -5.26 -6.16 -18.86
CA GLY A 53 -6.12 -7.05 -18.05
C GLY A 53 -5.79 -7.04 -16.55
N PHE A 54 -5.54 -5.86 -15.98
CA PHE A 54 -5.09 -5.65 -14.59
C PHE A 54 -3.67 -6.16 -14.30
N VAL A 55 -2.90 -6.49 -15.33
CA VAL A 55 -1.48 -6.84 -15.21
C VAL A 55 -0.64 -5.64 -15.61
N TRP A 56 -0.04 -5.02 -14.60
CA TRP A 56 0.93 -3.94 -14.73
C TRP A 56 2.25 -4.53 -15.15
N HIS A 57 2.81 -4.07 -16.26
CA HIS A 57 4.03 -4.66 -16.79
C HIS A 57 4.99 -3.62 -17.37
N GLY A 58 6.24 -4.03 -17.51
CA GLY A 58 7.29 -3.21 -18.10
C GLY A 58 8.61 -3.94 -18.16
N HIS A 59 9.39 -3.63 -19.20
CA HIS A 59 10.70 -4.21 -19.41
C HIS A 59 11.80 -3.18 -19.15
N LEU A 60 12.74 -3.56 -18.29
CA LEU A 60 13.88 -2.71 -17.92
C LEU A 60 15.16 -3.31 -18.48
N PRO A 61 15.76 -2.70 -19.53
CA PRO A 61 17.05 -3.12 -20.06
C PRO A 61 18.17 -2.83 -19.06
N GLY A 62 19.14 -3.74 -18.96
CA GLY A 62 20.30 -3.61 -18.06
C GLY A 62 20.06 -4.04 -16.62
N ILE A 63 18.85 -4.49 -16.27
CA ILE A 63 18.58 -5.12 -14.97
C ILE A 63 18.83 -6.62 -15.07
N GLY A 64 19.85 -7.09 -14.35
CA GLY A 64 20.26 -8.49 -14.31
C GLY A 64 19.73 -9.28 -13.10
N PRO A 65 19.94 -10.61 -13.08
CA PRO A 65 19.60 -11.44 -11.94
C PRO A 65 20.41 -11.01 -10.71
N GLY A 66 19.73 -10.94 -9.55
CA GLY A 66 20.33 -10.47 -8.29
C GLY A 66 19.97 -9.04 -7.91
N GLN A 67 19.38 -8.26 -8.82
CA GLN A 67 18.86 -6.94 -8.50
C GLN A 67 17.73 -7.05 -7.46
N ARG A 68 17.84 -6.26 -6.38
CA ARG A 68 16.78 -6.14 -5.37
C ARG A 68 15.71 -5.17 -5.87
N TYR A 69 14.44 -5.56 -5.73
CA TYR A 69 13.31 -4.75 -6.18
C TYR A 69 12.08 -4.95 -5.30
N GLY A 70 11.14 -4.01 -5.40
CA GLY A 70 9.85 -4.02 -4.72
C GLY A 70 8.83 -3.19 -5.46
N TYR A 71 7.59 -3.20 -5.00
CA TYR A 71 6.50 -2.46 -5.61
C TYR A 71 5.89 -1.44 -4.65
N ARG A 72 5.51 -0.29 -5.18
CA ARG A 72 4.59 0.65 -4.53
C ARG A 72 3.32 0.69 -5.34
N VAL A 73 2.21 0.37 -4.68
CA VAL A 73 0.90 0.33 -5.31
C VAL A 73 0.15 1.59 -4.88
N HIS A 74 -0.19 2.41 -5.86
CA HIS A 74 -1.07 3.56 -5.71
C HIS A 74 -2.51 3.11 -5.90
N GLY A 75 -3.42 3.62 -5.08
CA GLY A 75 -4.83 3.32 -5.17
C GLY A 75 -5.60 3.82 -3.95
N PRO A 76 -6.92 3.58 -3.91
CA PRO A 76 -7.76 4.02 -2.81
C PRO A 76 -7.41 3.29 -1.50
N TRP A 77 -7.34 4.06 -0.42
CA TRP A 77 -7.24 3.54 0.94
C TRP A 77 -8.63 3.56 1.58
N ASP A 78 -9.36 2.45 1.46
CA ASP A 78 -10.66 2.22 2.10
C ASP A 78 -10.68 0.88 2.84
N PRO A 79 -10.34 0.87 4.15
CA PRO A 79 -10.37 -0.33 4.97
C PRO A 79 -11.74 -0.99 5.09
N ALA A 80 -12.84 -0.24 4.89
CA ALA A 80 -14.20 -0.75 5.00
C ALA A 80 -14.61 -1.53 3.74
N ALA A 81 -14.17 -1.08 2.56
CA ALA A 81 -14.31 -1.81 1.30
C ALA A 81 -13.23 -2.90 1.11
N GLY A 82 -12.22 -2.96 1.99
CA GLY A 82 -11.11 -3.91 1.90
C GLY A 82 -9.92 -3.40 1.07
N HIS A 83 -9.99 -2.18 0.53
CA HIS A 83 -8.91 -1.55 -0.23
C HIS A 83 -7.84 -0.99 0.73
N ARG A 84 -6.65 -1.56 0.67
CA ARG A 84 -5.52 -1.18 1.55
C ARG A 84 -4.26 -0.83 0.73
N CYS A 85 -4.46 -0.12 -0.37
CA CYS A 85 -3.37 0.37 -1.20
C CYS A 85 -2.63 1.49 -0.46
N ASP A 86 -1.37 1.26 -0.09
CA ASP A 86 -0.53 2.22 0.62
C ASP A 86 0.79 2.43 -0.15
N PRO A 87 0.93 3.56 -0.88
CA PRO A 87 2.14 3.83 -1.65
C PRO A 87 3.35 4.16 -0.74
N ALA A 88 3.14 4.46 0.54
CA ALA A 88 4.23 4.68 1.49
C ALA A 88 4.93 3.37 1.90
N LYS A 89 4.27 2.23 1.69
CA LYS A 89 4.83 0.90 1.98
C LYS A 89 5.43 0.29 0.73
N LEU A 90 6.63 -0.25 0.89
CA LEU A 90 7.28 -1.03 -0.15
C LEU A 90 6.83 -2.49 -0.03
N LEU A 91 6.12 -2.96 -1.05
CA LEU A 91 5.52 -4.28 -1.12
C LEU A 91 6.45 -5.27 -1.82
N LEU A 92 6.39 -6.52 -1.37
CA LEU A 92 7.05 -7.64 -2.02
C LEU A 92 6.08 -8.25 -3.06
N ASP A 93 6.61 -8.63 -4.21
CA ASP A 93 5.85 -9.32 -5.25
C ASP A 93 5.42 -10.73 -4.78
N PRO A 94 4.14 -11.11 -4.84
CA PRO A 94 3.73 -12.49 -4.54
C PRO A 94 4.39 -13.55 -5.44
N TYR A 95 4.81 -13.19 -6.65
CA TYR A 95 5.44 -14.09 -7.61
C TYR A 95 6.99 -14.03 -7.60
N THR A 96 7.59 -13.41 -6.58
CA THR A 96 9.06 -13.40 -6.45
C THR A 96 9.60 -14.82 -6.35
N ARG A 97 10.50 -15.19 -7.27
CA ARG A 97 11.22 -16.48 -7.22
C ARG A 97 12.27 -16.53 -6.11
N ALA A 98 12.74 -15.38 -5.65
CA ALA A 98 13.72 -15.27 -4.58
C ALA A 98 13.40 -14.06 -3.71
N VAL A 99 13.39 -14.27 -2.40
CA VAL A 99 13.21 -13.21 -1.41
C VAL A 99 14.53 -13.04 -0.66
N GLY A 100 15.14 -11.87 -0.79
CA GLY A 100 16.32 -11.51 0.00
C GLY A 100 15.95 -11.28 1.47
N ARG A 101 16.88 -11.53 2.40
CA ARG A 101 16.68 -11.16 3.80
C ARG A 101 16.59 -9.64 3.89
N ALA A 102 15.43 -9.11 4.27
CA ALA A 102 15.30 -7.72 4.64
C ALA A 102 16.12 -7.49 5.91
N ASP A 103 17.27 -6.81 5.78
CA ASP A 103 17.98 -6.28 6.94
C ASP A 103 17.09 -5.25 7.65
N ARG A 104 17.31 -5.00 8.95
CA ARG A 104 16.51 -4.05 9.74
C ARG A 104 16.55 -2.63 9.16
N GLN A 105 17.57 -2.30 8.38
CA GLN A 105 17.72 -1.02 7.67
C GLN A 105 17.12 -1.03 6.25
N SER A 106 16.57 -2.17 5.80
CA SER A 106 15.98 -2.28 4.46
C SER A 106 14.67 -1.51 4.37
N PRO A 107 14.36 -0.87 3.23
CA PRO A 107 13.08 -0.19 3.01
C PRO A 107 11.87 -1.13 3.03
N PHE A 108 12.11 -2.44 2.89
CA PHE A 108 11.11 -3.51 3.00
C PHE A 108 10.83 -3.96 4.43
N ALA A 109 11.66 -3.54 5.39
CA ALA A 109 11.43 -3.91 6.78
C ALA A 109 10.13 -3.26 7.24
N LEU A 110 9.16 -4.09 7.64
CA LEU A 110 7.99 -3.62 8.35
C LEU A 110 8.47 -2.89 9.59
N ARG A 111 8.45 -1.56 9.54
CA ARG A 111 8.63 -0.73 10.72
C ARG A 111 7.41 -1.01 11.58
N ALA A 112 7.61 -1.80 12.63
CA ALA A 112 6.61 -1.95 13.66
C ALA A 112 6.15 -0.53 14.06
N PRO A 113 4.83 -0.27 14.15
CA PRO A 113 4.38 0.99 14.72
C PRO A 113 5.09 1.14 16.07
N ALA A 114 5.54 2.37 16.35
CA ALA A 114 6.22 2.66 17.62
C ALA A 114 5.40 2.01 18.75
N PRO A 115 6.03 1.34 19.74
CA PRO A 115 5.29 0.78 20.85
C PRO A 115 4.53 1.94 21.50
N THR A 116 3.23 2.00 21.25
CA THR A 116 2.33 2.82 22.06
C THR A 116 2.54 2.34 23.48
N ALA A 117 2.89 3.29 24.35
CA ALA A 117 3.31 3.00 25.72
C ALA A 117 2.40 1.94 26.36
N PRO A 118 2.96 0.97 27.10
CA PRO A 118 2.15 -0.02 27.81
C PRO A 118 1.27 0.72 28.82
N GLY A 119 -0.04 0.83 28.54
CA GLY A 119 -0.95 1.49 29.47
C GLY A 119 -2.29 2.00 28.96
N THR A 120 -2.62 1.93 27.67
CA THR A 120 -3.99 2.30 27.22
C THR A 120 -4.84 1.03 27.10
N PRO A 121 -5.76 0.74 28.04
CA PRO A 121 -6.69 -0.35 27.85
C PRO A 121 -7.62 -0.07 26.67
N CYS A 122 -7.92 -1.15 25.96
CA CYS A 122 -8.93 -1.23 24.92
C CYS A 122 -10.31 -0.86 25.49
N SER A 123 -10.71 0.40 25.39
CA SER A 123 -12.13 0.79 25.42
C SER A 123 -12.59 0.87 23.97
N ALA A 124 -13.04 -0.26 23.41
CA ALA A 124 -14.46 -0.59 23.39
C ALA A 124 -15.26 0.46 22.61
N TRP A 125 -15.56 0.11 21.35
CA TRP A 125 -16.90 0.16 20.78
C TRP A 125 -17.83 1.19 21.45
N SER A 126 -18.09 2.31 20.77
CA SER A 126 -19.34 3.06 20.97
C SER A 126 -20.22 2.83 19.74
N PRO A 127 -21.37 2.14 19.86
CA PRO A 127 -22.38 2.22 18.82
C PRO A 127 -23.11 3.55 19.02
N THR A 128 -23.23 4.34 17.97
CA THR A 128 -24.13 5.50 17.96
C THR A 128 -25.55 5.02 18.28
N PRO A 129 -26.24 5.52 19.31
CA PRO A 129 -27.68 5.33 19.40
C PRO A 129 -28.38 6.45 18.65
N THR A 130 -28.97 6.10 17.51
CA THR A 130 -30.12 6.79 16.94
C THR A 130 -31.36 6.44 17.77
N SER A 131 -32.02 7.43 18.37
CA SER A 131 -33.49 7.48 18.60
C SER A 131 -33.80 8.83 19.27
N THR A 132 -34.62 9.69 18.67
CA THR A 132 -36.09 9.65 18.61
C THR A 132 -36.75 9.84 19.98
N GLY A 133 -37.37 11.01 20.16
CA GLY A 133 -38.72 11.10 20.72
C GLY A 133 -38.88 11.40 22.21
N ALA A 134 -39.50 12.56 22.45
CA ALA A 134 -40.68 12.74 23.31
C ALA A 134 -40.52 12.86 24.84
N THR A 135 -40.83 14.10 25.31
CA THR A 135 -42.02 14.40 26.14
C THR A 135 -41.93 14.42 27.69
N THR A 136 -42.39 15.56 28.23
CA THR A 136 -43.04 15.83 29.54
C THR A 136 -42.23 16.45 30.70
N ALA A 137 -42.43 17.78 30.81
CA ALA A 137 -42.99 18.55 31.94
C ALA A 137 -42.29 18.62 33.32
N ARG A 138 -42.13 19.88 33.77
CA ARG A 138 -42.59 20.49 35.05
C ARG A 138 -42.28 22.01 34.96
N ARG A 139 -43.28 22.91 34.93
CA ARG A 139 -43.83 23.70 36.07
C ARG A 139 -42.74 24.17 37.06
N ASP A 140 -42.70 25.39 37.58
CA ASP A 140 -43.57 26.58 37.57
C ASP A 140 -42.76 27.69 38.28
N ALA A 141 -43.27 28.93 38.25
CA ALA A 141 -42.99 30.12 39.09
C ALA A 141 -42.18 31.26 38.40
N ARG A 142 -42.81 32.35 37.91
CA ARG A 142 -43.31 33.57 38.63
C ARG A 142 -42.20 34.24 39.46
N THR A 143 -41.87 35.54 39.37
CA THR A 143 -42.65 36.77 39.10
C THR A 143 -41.66 37.97 38.78
N PRO A 144 -42.02 39.27 38.81
CA PRO A 144 -41.93 40.17 37.65
C PRO A 144 -40.97 41.38 37.85
N THR A 145 -41.05 42.29 36.87
CA THR A 145 -40.47 43.65 36.73
C THR A 145 -40.66 44.59 37.94
N PRO A 146 -39.99 45.75 37.90
CA PRO A 146 -40.73 46.99 37.62
C PRO A 146 -40.36 47.66 36.28
#